data_AF-A0A7T7JG30-F1
#
_entry.id   AF-A0A7T7JG30-F1
#
_cell.length_a   1.000
_cell.length_b   1.000
_cell.length_c   1.000
_cell.angle_alpha   90.00
_cell.angle_beta   90.00
_cell.angle_gamma   90.00
#
_symmetry.space_group_name_H-M   'P 1'
#
loop_
_entity.id
_entity.type
_entity.pdbx_description
1 polymer ?
#
loop_
_entity_poly.entity_id
_entity_poly.type
_entity_poly.pdbx_seq_one_letter_code
_entity_poly.pdbx_strand_id
1 'polypeptide(L)'
;MKRYLAKPNFSQYERAILLFKVALQYKKSGDYFEAIKSFDLSENEILGLNFNEDVIYLLKDIYSERAICKTSINDISGADDDLKKSEDLLKAFHASIIT
;
A
#
# COMPACT_ATOMS: atom_id res chain seq x y z
N MET A 1 -28.99 -26.79 7.61
CA MET A 1 -28.74 -25.37 7.94
C MET A 1 -27.25 -25.10 7.79
N LYS A 2 -26.80 -24.50 6.67
CA LYS A 2 -25.37 -24.18 6.46
C LYS A 2 -25.04 -22.99 7.36
N ARG A 3 -24.17 -23.20 8.36
CA ARG A 3 -23.56 -22.10 9.13
C ARG A 3 -22.74 -21.27 8.14
N TYR A 4 -23.29 -20.14 7.71
CA TYR A 4 -22.47 -19.09 7.11
C TYR A 4 -21.54 -18.58 8.20
N LEU A 5 -20.27 -18.99 8.15
CA LEU A 5 -19.21 -18.32 8.89
C LEU A 5 -19.20 -16.88 8.40
N ALA A 6 -19.67 -15.94 9.22
CA ALA A 6 -19.57 -14.52 8.93
C ALA A 6 -18.10 -14.22 8.69
N LYS A 7 -17.73 -13.83 7.47
CA LYS A 7 -16.41 -13.28 7.21
C LYS A 7 -16.23 -12.09 8.15
N PRO A 8 -15.09 -11.95 8.86
CA PRO A 8 -14.84 -10.75 9.65
C PRO A 8 -14.95 -9.53 8.74
N ASN A 9 -15.88 -8.63 9.06
CA ASN A 9 -16.12 -7.41 8.30
C ASN A 9 -15.15 -6.34 8.78
N PHE A 10 -13.92 -6.38 8.28
CA PHE A 10 -12.89 -5.39 8.58
C PHE A 10 -13.24 -4.02 7.99
N SER A 11 -12.86 -2.95 8.68
CA SER A 11 -12.84 -1.61 8.09
C SER A 11 -11.91 -1.57 6.86
N GLN A 12 -12.12 -0.62 5.95
CA GLN A 12 -11.27 -0.42 4.77
C GLN A 12 -9.78 -0.31 5.15
N TYR A 13 -9.48 0.46 6.20
CA TYR A 13 -8.11 0.62 6.71
C TYR A 13 -7.50 -0.69 7.20
N GLU A 14 -8.26 -1.50 7.96
CA GLU A 14 -7.80 -2.82 8.42
C GLU A 14 -7.57 -3.80 7.25
N ARG A 15 -8.42 -3.75 6.21
CA ARG A 15 -8.23 -4.57 5.00
C ARG A 15 -6.96 -4.18 4.27
N ALA A 16 -6.69 -2.88 4.15
CA ALA A 16 -5.46 -2.38 3.56
C ALA A 16 -4.23 -2.86 4.32
N ILE A 17 -4.21 -2.74 5.65
CA ILE A 17 -3.10 -3.24 6.47
C ILE A 17 -2.88 -4.75 6.24
N LEU A 18 -3.97 -5.53 6.15
CA LEU A 18 -3.86 -6.96 5.89
C LEU A 18 -3.25 -7.25 4.51
N LEU A 19 -3.71 -6.54 3.47
CA LEU A 19 -3.19 -6.66 2.10
C LEU A 19 -1.73 -6.24 2.01
N PHE A 20 -1.35 -5.14 2.67
CA PHE A 20 0.03 -4.69 2.79
C PHE A 20 0.92 -5.77 3.44
N LYS A 21 0.45 -6.40 4.53
CA LYS A 21 1.18 -7.51 5.18
C LYS A 21 1.33 -8.73 4.27
N VAL A 22 0.32 -9.04 3.47
CA VAL A 22 0.37 -10.12 2.47
C VAL A 22 1.38 -9.78 1.38
N ALA A 23 1.38 -8.54 0.88
CA ALA A 23 2.35 -8.07 -0.11
C ALA A 23 3.80 -8.23 0.37
N LEU A 24 4.07 -7.87 1.64
CA LEU A 24 5.38 -8.06 2.26
C LEU A 24 5.80 -9.54 2.36
N GLN A 25 4.86 -10.47 2.56
CA GLN A 25 5.15 -11.90 2.56
C GLN A 25 5.54 -12.38 1.16
N TYR A 26 4.80 -11.97 0.12
CA TYR A 26 5.15 -12.27 -1.26
C TYR A 26 6.52 -11.70 -1.64
N LYS A 27 6.79 -10.43 -1.30
CA LYS A 27 8.11 -9.80 -1.48
C LYS A 27 9.21 -10.61 -0.81
N LYS A 28 9.01 -11.03 0.45
CA LYS A 28 10.00 -11.83 1.20
C LYS A 28 10.26 -13.19 0.54
N SER A 29 9.26 -13.77 -0.10
CA SER A 29 9.42 -15.03 -0.85
C SER A 29 10.05 -14.87 -2.23
N GLY A 30 10.21 -13.63 -2.72
CA GLY A 30 10.70 -13.32 -4.06
C GLY A 30 9.62 -13.32 -5.14
N ASP A 31 8.36 -13.53 -4.79
CA ASP A 31 7.22 -13.44 -5.72
C ASP A 31 6.80 -11.98 -5.91
N TYR A 32 7.61 -11.23 -6.66
CA TYR A 32 7.44 -9.80 -6.81
C TYR A 32 6.17 -9.42 -7.58
N PHE A 33 5.68 -10.26 -8.51
CA PHE A 33 4.43 -9.98 -9.21
C PHE A 33 3.22 -10.04 -8.28
N GLU A 34 3.14 -11.05 -7.41
CA GLU A 34 2.06 -11.14 -6.43
C GLU A 34 2.19 -10.09 -5.31
N ALA A 35 3.42 -9.70 -4.96
CA ALA A 35 3.67 -8.58 -4.07
C ALA A 35 3.09 -7.27 -4.63
N ILE A 36 3.41 -6.94 -5.89
CA ILE A 36 2.92 -5.72 -6.56
C ILE A 36 1.39 -5.70 -6.58
N LYS A 37 0.74 -6.80 -7.03
CA LYS A 37 -0.74 -6.88 -7.04
C LYS A 37 -1.33 -6.66 -5.65
N SER A 38 -0.71 -7.23 -4.61
CA SER A 38 -1.18 -7.07 -3.24
C SER A 38 -1.00 -5.63 -2.71
N PHE A 39 0.10 -4.95 -3.09
CA PHE A 39 0.27 -3.52 -2.82
C PHE A 39 -0.78 -2.66 -3.54
N ASP A 40 -1.09 -2.96 -4.82
CA ASP A 40 -2.14 -2.26 -5.57
C ASP A 40 -3.52 -2.40 -4.90
N LEU A 41 -3.85 -3.61 -4.43
CA LEU A 41 -5.09 -3.85 -3.67
C LEU A 41 -5.10 -3.09 -2.35
N SER A 42 -3.97 -3.04 -1.64
CA SER A 42 -3.83 -2.27 -0.40
C SER A 42 -4.05 -0.77 -0.62
N GLU A 43 -3.47 -0.19 -1.67
CA GLU A 43 -3.68 1.21 -2.05
C GLU A 43 -5.15 1.49 -2.33
N ASN A 44 -5.81 0.63 -3.12
CA ASN A 44 -7.21 0.82 -3.50
C ASN A 44 -8.17 0.83 -2.30
N GLU A 45 -7.87 0.10 -1.23
CA GLU A 45 -8.69 0.11 -0.02
C GLU A 45 -8.58 1.43 0.77
N ILE A 46 -7.51 2.21 0.59
CA ILE A 46 -7.27 3.45 1.38
C ILE A 46 -7.40 4.75 0.59
N LEU A 47 -7.39 4.71 -0.74
CA LEU A 47 -7.58 5.92 -1.58
C LEU A 47 -8.92 6.64 -1.34
N GLY A 48 -9.93 5.94 -0.81
CA GLY A 48 -11.24 6.52 -0.45
C GLY A 48 -11.36 7.01 0.99
N LEU A 49 -10.33 6.87 1.82
CA LEU A 49 -10.35 7.26 3.22
C LEU A 49 -9.99 8.73 3.40
N ASN A 50 -10.33 9.29 4.57
CA ASN A 50 -9.84 10.60 4.95
C ASN A 50 -8.31 10.54 5.14
N PHE A 51 -7.60 11.48 4.54
CA PHE A 51 -6.14 11.56 4.60
C PHE A 51 -5.73 12.10 5.97
N ASN A 52 -5.48 11.17 6.90
CA ASN A 52 -4.86 11.42 8.18
C ASN A 52 -3.41 10.88 8.18
N GLU A 53 -2.70 11.13 9.26
CA GLU A 53 -1.31 10.70 9.43
C GLU A 53 -1.10 9.20 9.17
N ASP A 54 -1.96 8.35 9.73
CA ASP A 54 -1.90 6.89 9.57
C ASP A 54 -2.06 6.44 8.11
N VAL A 55 -3.05 7.00 7.40
CA VAL A 55 -3.30 6.70 5.97
C VAL A 55 -2.13 7.17 5.10
N ILE A 56 -1.57 8.34 5.41
CA ILE A 56 -0.44 8.91 4.67
C ILE A 56 0.80 8.04 4.84
N TYR A 57 1.12 7.61 6.06
CA TYR A 57 2.25 6.73 6.31
C TYR A 57 2.08 5.37 5.64
N LEU A 58 0.88 4.79 5.68
CA LEU A 58 0.61 3.53 4.99
C LEU A 58 0.75 3.66 3.46
N LEU A 59 0.21 4.72 2.85
CA LEU A 59 0.37 4.98 1.40
C LEU A 59 1.83 5.13 1.00
N LYS A 60 2.59 5.92 1.77
CA LYS A 60 4.02 6.12 1.56
C LYS A 60 4.78 4.79 1.60
N ASP A 61 4.52 3.96 2.61
CA ASP A 61 5.16 2.66 2.74
C ASP A 61 4.74 1.70 1.61
N ILE A 62 3.47 1.70 1.18
CA ILE A 62 3.00 0.96 -0.01
C ILE A 62 3.82 1.35 -1.24
N TYR A 63 3.95 2.65 -1.52
CA TYR A 63 4.69 3.12 -2.68
C TYR A 63 6.17 2.76 -2.61
N SER A 64 6.83 2.99 -1.48
CA SER A 64 8.24 2.65 -1.30
C SER A 64 8.50 1.15 -1.48
N GLU A 65 7.65 0.30 -0.91
CA GLU A 65 7.82 -1.15 -0.98
C GLU A 65 7.47 -1.72 -2.38
N ARG A 66 6.44 -1.16 -3.04
CA ARG A 66 6.08 -1.53 -4.42
C ARG A 66 7.17 -1.12 -5.41
N ALA A 67 7.80 0.04 -5.22
CA ALA A 67 8.94 0.47 -6.05
C ALA A 67 10.09 -0.55 -6.02
N ILE A 68 10.43 -1.08 -4.84
CA ILE A 68 11.47 -2.13 -4.72
C ILE A 68 11.09 -3.38 -5.52
N CYS A 69 9.82 -3.78 -5.46
CA CYS A 69 9.33 -4.95 -6.22
C CYS A 69 9.37 -4.70 -7.72
N LYS A 70 8.97 -3.51 -8.17
CA LYS A 70 9.02 -3.09 -9.58
C LYS A 70 10.45 -3.07 -10.12
N THR A 71 11.41 -2.53 -9.36
CA THR A 71 12.84 -2.61 -9.69
C THR A 71 13.29 -4.06 -9.84
N SER A 72 12.83 -4.95 -8.96
CA SER A 72 13.19 -6.38 -9.01
C SER A 72 12.67 -7.11 -10.26
N ILE A 73 11.63 -6.58 -10.91
CA ILE A 73 11.12 -7.08 -12.20
C ILE A 73 11.54 -6.23 -13.40
N ASN A 74 12.51 -5.33 -13.23
CA ASN A 74 13.00 -4.37 -14.23
C ASN A 74 11.97 -3.34 -14.73
N ASP A 75 10.88 -3.12 -13.99
CA ASP A 75 9.96 -2.00 -14.22
C ASP A 75 10.51 -0.73 -13.55
N ILE A 76 11.57 -0.17 -14.14
CA ILE A 76 12.28 0.98 -13.56
C ILE A 76 11.41 2.25 -13.58
N SER A 77 10.70 2.48 -14.69
CA SER A 77 9.80 3.65 -14.79
C SER A 77 8.69 3.59 -13.74
N GLY A 78 8.06 2.43 -13.57
CA GLY A 78 7.01 2.28 -12.57
C GLY A 78 7.54 2.37 -11.13
N ALA A 79 8.80 2.01 -10.89
CA ALA A 79 9.44 2.17 -9.59
C ALA A 79 9.73 3.65 -9.27
N ASP A 80 10.25 4.41 -10.25
CA ASP A 80 10.52 5.84 -10.10
C ASP A 80 9.22 6.63 -9.83
N ASP A 81 8.13 6.28 -10.54
CA ASP A 81 6.82 6.88 -10.31
C ASP A 81 6.31 6.64 -8.88
N ASP A 82 6.48 5.44 -8.34
CA ASP A 82 6.08 5.13 -6.96
C ASP A 82 6.98 5.86 -5.94
N LEU A 83 8.29 5.91 -6.15
CA LEU A 83 9.20 6.65 -5.26
C LEU A 83 8.82 8.14 -5.21
N LYS A 84 8.52 8.75 -6.36
CA LYS A 84 8.09 10.14 -6.42
C LYS A 84 6.81 10.38 -5.62
N LYS A 85 5.80 9.50 -5.78
CA LYS A 85 4.56 9.59 -4.99
C LYS A 85 4.81 9.47 -3.49
N SER A 86 5.70 8.55 -3.08
CA SER A 86 6.09 8.37 -1.68
C SER A 86 6.69 9.65 -1.08
N GLU A 87 7.59 10.32 -1.82
CA GLU A 87 8.17 11.59 -1.39
C GLU A 87 7.14 12.74 -1.34
N ASP A 88 6.29 12.83 -2.36
CA ASP A 88 5.30 13.91 -2.49
C ASP A 88 4.27 13.87 -1.36
N LEU A 89 3.88 12.67 -0.89
CA LEU A 89 2.99 12.50 0.26
C LEU A 89 3.55 13.12 1.54
N LEU A 90 4.83 12.88 1.85
CA LEU A 90 5.46 13.43 3.05
C LEU A 90 5.63 14.94 2.97
N LYS A 91 5.99 15.46 1.80
CA LYS A 91 6.12 16.91 1.57
C LYS A 91 4.76 17.61 1.75
N ALA A 92 3.69 17.06 1.17
CA ALA A 92 2.34 17.61 1.29
C ALA A 92 1.83 17.59 2.73
N PHE A 93 2.03 16.49 3.45
CA PHE A 93 1.62 16.36 4.85
C PHE A 93 2.32 17.39 5.75
N HIS A 94 3.65 17.49 5.68
CA HIS A 94 4.39 18.48 6.47
C HIS A 94 4.04 19.93 6.12
N ALA A 95 3.79 20.23 4.84
CA ALA A 95 3.36 21.58 4.43
C ALA A 95 1.99 21.95 5.02
N SER A 96 1.08 20.97 5.13
CA SER A 96 -0.28 21.18 5.69
C SER A 96 -0.33 21.39 7.20
N ILE A 97 0.72 21.03 7.94
CA ILE A 97 0.80 21.23 9.40
C ILE A 97 1.34 22.62 9.77
N ILE A 98 2.08 23.25 8.86
CA ILE A 98 2.80 24.53 9.11
C ILE A 98 1.99 25.76 8.65
N THR A 99 0.83 25.55 7.98
CA THR A 99 -0.08 26.62 7.54
C THR A 99 -1.30 26.74 8.42
#